data_AF-A0A371QL51-F1
#
_entry.id   AF-A0A371QL51-F1
#
_cell.length_a   1.000
_cell.length_b   1.000
_cell.length_c   1.000
_cell.angle_alpha   90.00
_cell.angle_beta   90.00
_cell.angle_gamma   90.00
#
_symmetry.space_group_name_H-M   'P 1'
#
loop_
_entity.id
_entity.type
_entity.pdbx_description
1 polymer ?
#
loop_
_entity_poly.entity_id
_entity_poly.type
_entity_poly.pdbx_seq_one_letter_code
_entity_poly.pdbx_strand_id
1 'polypeptide(L)'
;MKLYIKHMVSLRCKLFVQKELEKLGLTCFTVNLGMVEIEEEISDEMLEIFNNNLKKSGLEILYSKKRILVEKIKTVIVEMIHHSNEVPKMNDSDYISQKLGYDYTYLSHTFSEAKGMTIQQYIILHRIEKVKEMLMYNELTLTEIAYKLHYSSVAHLSYQFKKVTDLTPTYYKEMKEVRENNIEEL
;
A
#
# COMPACT_ATOMS: atom_id res chain seq x y z
N MET A 1 22.94 -2.02 8.09
CA MET A 1 22.36 -2.96 7.09
C MET A 1 20.91 -2.59 6.72
N LYS A 2 20.40 -3.09 5.58
CA LYS A 2 18.99 -2.90 5.15
C LYS A 2 18.23 -4.22 5.19
N LEU A 3 17.09 -4.25 5.87
CA LEU A 3 16.17 -5.39 5.93
C LEU A 3 14.85 -5.03 5.25
N TYR A 4 14.30 -5.95 4.47
CA TYR A 4 13.00 -5.77 3.81
C TYR A 4 11.98 -6.68 4.46
N ILE A 5 10.83 -6.12 4.83
CA ILE A 5 9.80 -6.81 5.60
C ILE A 5 8.53 -6.91 4.76
N LYS A 6 8.11 -8.14 4.52
CA LYS A 6 6.86 -8.48 3.83
C LYS A 6 5.66 -8.06 4.65
N HIS A 7 4.62 -7.55 3.99
CA HIS A 7 3.33 -7.17 4.59
C HIS A 7 3.36 -5.93 5.51
N MET A 8 4.48 -5.20 5.58
CA MET A 8 4.57 -3.95 6.34
C MET A 8 4.01 -2.76 5.54
N VAL A 9 2.68 -2.64 5.50
CA VAL A 9 1.94 -1.66 4.68
C VAL A 9 1.12 -0.64 5.49
N SER A 10 1.26 -0.63 6.81
CA SER A 10 0.50 0.29 7.68
C SER A 10 1.37 0.89 8.79
N LEU A 11 0.90 1.99 9.38
CA LEU A 11 1.54 2.60 10.57
C LEU A 11 1.60 1.62 11.75
N ARG A 12 0.58 0.76 11.93
CA ARG A 12 0.59 -0.27 12.97
C ARG A 12 1.74 -1.26 12.77
N CYS A 13 1.99 -1.66 11.53
CA CYS A 13 3.12 -2.54 11.21
C CYS A 13 4.47 -1.84 11.51
N LYS A 14 4.62 -0.55 11.15
CA LYS A 14 5.83 0.22 11.47
C LYS A 14 6.09 0.29 12.97
N LEU A 15 5.08 0.65 13.75
CA LEU A 15 5.19 0.75 15.21
C LEU A 15 5.51 -0.60 15.85
N PHE A 16 4.92 -1.68 15.34
CA PHE A 16 5.24 -3.03 15.80
C PHE A 16 6.71 -3.37 15.51
N VAL A 17 7.17 -3.16 14.28
CA VAL A 17 8.56 -3.40 13.88
C VAL A 17 9.54 -2.59 14.71
N GLN A 18 9.25 -1.30 14.93
CA GLN A 18 10.05 -0.43 15.79
C GLN A 18 10.17 -0.99 17.21
N LYS A 19 9.05 -1.38 17.84
CA LYS A 19 9.06 -1.97 19.18
C LYS A 19 9.86 -3.27 19.25
N GLU A 20 9.80 -4.11 18.22
CA GLU A 20 10.58 -5.35 18.19
C GLU A 20 12.09 -5.09 18.04
N LEU A 21 12.50 -4.05 17.30
CA LEU A 21 13.90 -3.63 17.22
C LEU A 21 14.40 -3.07 18.56
N GLU A 22 13.59 -2.24 19.23
CA GLU A 22 13.90 -1.69 20.56
C GLU A 22 14.07 -2.80 21.61
N LYS A 23 13.25 -3.87 21.57
CA LYS A 23 13.38 -5.04 22.45
C LYS A 23 14.67 -5.82 22.25
N LEU A 24 15.26 -5.74 21.06
CA LEU A 24 16.56 -6.35 20.75
C LEU A 24 17.73 -5.46 21.18
N GLY A 25 17.44 -4.30 21.79
CA GLY A 25 18.45 -3.35 22.26
C GLY A 25 19.01 -2.44 21.18
N LEU A 26 18.42 -2.43 19.99
CA LEU A 26 18.84 -1.57 18.88
C LEU A 26 18.33 -0.15 19.12
N THR A 27 19.17 0.85 18.84
CA THR A 27 18.81 2.25 19.07
C THR A 27 18.98 3.14 17.85
N CYS A 28 19.89 2.78 16.93
CA CYS A 28 20.15 3.52 15.71
C CYS A 28 19.53 2.80 14.50
N PHE A 29 18.25 3.09 14.23
CA PHE A 29 17.56 2.56 13.05
C PHE A 29 16.47 3.51 12.53
N THR A 30 16.13 3.35 11.25
CA THR A 30 15.02 4.03 10.59
C THR A 30 14.02 3.02 10.03
N VAL A 31 12.74 3.18 10.35
CA VAL A 31 11.65 2.31 9.88
C VAL A 31 10.79 3.01 8.84
N ASN A 32 10.87 2.53 7.59
CA ASN A 32 10.04 2.96 6.47
C ASN A 32 9.01 1.88 6.11
N LEU A 33 8.05 2.14 5.22
CA LEU A 33 7.13 1.07 4.78
C LEU A 33 7.92 0.01 4.02
N GLY A 34 7.66 -1.28 4.29
CA GLY A 34 8.39 -2.41 3.73
C GLY A 34 9.90 -2.52 4.02
N MET A 35 10.54 -1.59 4.74
CA MET A 35 12.00 -1.58 4.92
C MET A 35 12.46 -0.98 6.25
N VAL A 36 13.53 -1.56 6.83
CA VAL A 36 14.25 -1.03 7.99
C VAL A 36 15.72 -0.85 7.61
N GLU A 37 16.28 0.31 7.95
CA GLU A 37 17.71 0.59 7.87
C GLU A 37 18.27 0.65 9.29
N ILE A 38 19.28 -0.16 9.57
CA ILE A 38 19.87 -0.31 10.90
C ILE A 38 21.34 0.09 10.77
N GLU A 39 21.81 1.00 11.61
CA GLU A 39 23.20 1.50 11.53
C GLU A 39 24.18 0.61 12.30
N GLU A 40 23.66 -0.16 13.26
CA GLU A 40 24.40 -1.11 14.09
C GLU A 40 24.53 -2.49 13.40
N GLU A 41 25.56 -3.26 13.81
CA GLU A 41 25.68 -4.66 13.42
C GLU A 41 24.73 -5.54 14.25
N ILE A 42 24.09 -6.52 13.60
CA ILE A 42 23.18 -7.47 14.24
C ILE A 42 23.71 -8.88 14.01
N SER A 43 23.73 -9.70 15.07
CA SER A 43 24.09 -11.11 14.97
C SER A 43 22.99 -11.93 14.30
N ASP A 44 23.37 -13.06 13.69
CA ASP A 44 22.41 -13.97 13.06
C ASP A 44 21.33 -14.48 14.04
N GLU A 45 21.69 -14.70 15.31
CA GLU A 45 20.75 -15.10 16.37
C GLU A 45 19.70 -14.02 16.64
N MET A 46 20.11 -12.75 16.72
CA MET A 46 19.18 -11.63 16.90
C MET A 46 18.26 -11.47 15.68
N LEU A 47 18.80 -11.64 14.46
CA LEU A 47 18.01 -11.65 13.23
C LEU A 47 16.97 -12.76 13.22
N GLU A 48 17.32 -13.95 13.72
CA GLU A 48 16.40 -15.09 13.79
C GLU A 48 15.28 -14.84 14.80
N ILE A 49 15.62 -14.33 16.00
CA ILE A 49 14.64 -13.92 17.02
C ILE A 49 13.70 -12.87 16.46
N PHE A 50 14.25 -11.84 15.80
CA PHE A 50 13.48 -10.78 15.16
C PHE A 50 12.50 -11.34 14.14
N ASN A 51 12.97 -12.15 13.19
CA ASN A 51 12.12 -12.75 12.16
C ASN A 51 11.02 -13.64 12.76
N ASN A 52 11.31 -14.39 13.82
CA ASN A 52 10.34 -15.22 14.51
C ASN A 52 9.25 -14.39 15.21
N ASN A 53 9.59 -13.22 15.76
CA ASN A 53 8.60 -12.31 16.32
C ASN A 53 7.75 -11.63 15.24
N LEU A 54 8.36 -11.22 14.12
CA LEU A 54 7.64 -10.69 12.96
C LEU A 54 6.58 -11.68 12.45
N LYS A 55 6.93 -12.97 12.34
CA LYS A 55 6.03 -14.03 11.88
C LYS A 55 4.76 -14.16 12.74
N LYS A 56 4.86 -13.92 14.06
CA LYS A 56 3.70 -13.94 14.98
C LYS A 56 2.66 -12.86 14.65
N SER A 57 3.05 -11.82 13.93
CA SER A 57 2.15 -10.75 13.47
C SER A 57 1.93 -10.75 11.94
N GLY A 58 2.28 -11.86 11.27
CA GLY A 58 2.12 -12.01 9.82
C GLY A 58 3.14 -11.24 8.97
N LEU A 59 4.22 -10.75 9.58
CA LEU A 59 5.34 -10.09 8.92
C LEU A 59 6.50 -11.08 8.72
N GLU A 60 7.40 -10.81 7.77
CA GLU A 60 8.52 -11.72 7.49
C GLU A 60 9.70 -10.96 6.85
N ILE A 61 10.94 -11.27 7.26
CA ILE A 61 12.15 -10.75 6.59
C ILE A 61 12.33 -11.43 5.23
N LEU A 62 12.60 -10.63 4.20
CA LEU A 62 12.86 -11.10 2.84
C LEU A 62 14.36 -11.12 2.55
N TYR A 63 14.85 -12.27 2.06
CA TYR A 63 16.26 -12.45 1.66
C TYR A 63 16.45 -12.47 0.13
N SER A 64 15.42 -12.85 -0.64
CA SER A 64 15.51 -12.96 -2.10
C SER A 64 15.34 -11.60 -2.79
N LYS A 65 16.28 -11.23 -3.67
CA LYS A 65 16.22 -10.00 -4.48
C LYS A 65 14.89 -9.83 -5.24
N LYS A 66 14.38 -10.90 -5.86
CA LYS A 66 13.07 -10.87 -6.55
C LYS A 66 11.93 -10.56 -5.58
N ARG A 67 11.89 -11.24 -4.42
CA ARG A 67 10.83 -11.01 -3.41
C ARG A 67 10.89 -9.60 -2.83
N ILE A 68 12.11 -9.12 -2.57
CA ILE A 68 12.36 -7.75 -2.12
C ILE A 68 11.82 -6.75 -3.16
N LEU A 69 12.09 -6.97 -4.44
CA LEU A 69 11.61 -6.09 -5.50
C LEU A 69 10.09 -6.06 -5.58
N VAL A 70 9.43 -7.22 -5.48
CA VAL A 70 7.96 -7.30 -5.43
C VAL A 70 7.40 -6.51 -4.24
N GLU A 71 8.02 -6.62 -3.07
CA GLU A 71 7.56 -5.87 -1.90
C GLU A 71 7.80 -4.37 -2.05
N LYS A 72 8.94 -3.96 -2.62
CA LYS A 72 9.20 -2.55 -2.97
C LYS A 72 8.14 -1.98 -3.90
N ILE A 73 7.75 -2.72 -4.95
CA ILE A 73 6.68 -2.31 -5.88
C ILE A 73 5.37 -2.10 -5.10
N LYS A 74 5.00 -3.03 -4.21
CA LYS A 74 3.77 -2.91 -3.40
C LYS A 74 3.83 -1.68 -2.49
N THR A 75 4.95 -1.46 -1.82
CA THR A 75 5.16 -0.29 -0.96
C THR A 75 5.01 1.01 -1.74
N VAL A 76 5.66 1.14 -2.90
CA VAL A 76 5.56 2.35 -3.73
C VAL A 76 4.12 2.62 -4.16
N ILE A 77 3.36 1.58 -4.53
CA ILE A 77 1.95 1.72 -4.92
C ILE A 77 1.08 2.17 -3.74
N VAL A 78 1.30 1.58 -2.55
CA VAL A 78 0.57 1.98 -1.33
C VAL A 78 0.87 3.43 -0.97
N GLU A 79 2.14 3.82 -0.97
CA GLU A 79 2.56 5.21 -0.70
C GLU A 79 1.93 6.19 -1.69
N MET A 80 2.00 5.87 -2.99
CA MET A 80 1.46 6.68 -4.07
C MET A 80 -0.04 6.95 -3.93
N ILE A 81 -0.83 5.97 -3.48
CA ILE A 81 -2.30 6.05 -3.45
C ILE A 81 -2.84 6.50 -2.10
N HIS A 82 -2.24 6.01 -1.01
CA HIS A 82 -2.80 6.16 0.35
C HIS A 82 -2.12 7.22 1.19
N HIS A 83 -0.88 7.61 0.84
CA HIS A 83 -0.06 8.50 1.66
C HIS A 83 0.46 9.73 0.91
N SER A 84 0.27 9.82 -0.41
CA SER A 84 0.58 11.03 -1.17
C SER A 84 -0.51 12.08 -0.97
N ASN A 85 -0.12 13.26 -0.52
CA ASN A 85 -0.99 14.45 -0.51
C ASN A 85 -0.98 15.18 -1.86
N GLU A 86 0.01 14.88 -2.71
CA GLU A 86 0.16 15.49 -4.02
C GLU A 86 -0.37 14.57 -5.12
N VAL A 87 -0.90 15.21 -6.17
CA VAL A 87 -1.35 14.58 -7.40
C VAL A 87 -0.09 14.35 -8.27
N PRO A 88 0.41 13.11 -8.43
CA PRO A 88 1.59 12.82 -9.25
C PRO A 88 1.52 13.45 -10.66
N LYS A 89 2.53 14.21 -11.07
CA LYS A 89 2.55 14.88 -12.39
C LYS A 89 2.90 13.97 -13.56
N MET A 90 3.01 12.66 -13.32
CA MET A 90 3.44 11.66 -14.30
C MET A 90 2.56 10.42 -14.19
N ASN A 91 2.57 9.57 -15.21
CA ASN A 91 1.81 8.33 -15.19
C ASN A 91 2.41 7.31 -14.19
N ASP A 92 1.60 6.32 -13.82
CA ASP A 92 1.97 5.32 -12.81
C ASP A 92 3.23 4.54 -13.15
N SER A 93 3.42 4.17 -14.43
CA SER A 93 4.58 3.39 -14.89
C SER A 93 5.89 4.17 -14.75
N ASP A 94 5.89 5.44 -15.13
CA ASP A 94 7.05 6.32 -15.05
C ASP A 94 7.39 6.59 -13.58
N TYR A 95 6.37 6.85 -12.75
CA TYR A 95 6.55 7.07 -11.31
C TYR A 95 7.22 5.86 -10.64
N ILE A 96 6.70 4.65 -10.87
CA ILE A 96 7.23 3.44 -10.25
C ILE A 96 8.64 3.14 -10.76
N SER A 97 8.88 3.30 -12.08
CA SER A 97 10.20 3.07 -12.68
C SER A 97 11.25 4.02 -12.14
N GLN A 98 10.93 5.32 -12.07
CA GLN A 98 11.83 6.33 -11.52
C GLN A 98 12.10 6.10 -10.03
N LYS A 99 11.06 5.77 -9.24
CA LYS A 99 11.19 5.55 -7.79
C LYS A 99 12.05 4.33 -7.47
N LEU A 100 11.99 3.28 -8.30
CA LEU A 100 12.70 2.02 -8.06
C LEU A 100 14.01 1.88 -8.83
N GLY A 101 14.26 2.69 -9.85
CA GLY A 101 15.46 2.63 -10.68
C GLY A 101 15.49 1.43 -11.62
N TYR A 102 14.33 0.94 -12.06
CA TYR A 102 14.20 -0.20 -12.97
C TYR A 102 13.28 0.14 -14.14
N ASP A 103 13.48 -0.53 -15.26
CA ASP A 103 12.53 -0.50 -16.38
C ASP A 103 11.18 -1.11 -15.99
N TYR A 104 10.08 -0.48 -16.41
CA TYR A 104 8.72 -0.92 -16.08
C TYR A 104 8.41 -2.34 -16.59
N THR A 105 8.96 -2.76 -17.72
CA THR A 105 8.76 -4.11 -18.27
C THR A 105 9.29 -5.16 -17.31
N TYR A 106 10.49 -4.93 -16.77
CA TYR A 106 11.10 -5.83 -15.79
C TYR A 106 10.31 -5.87 -14.48
N LEU A 107 9.86 -4.71 -13.99
CA LEU A 107 9.03 -4.59 -12.81
C LEU A 107 7.70 -5.33 -12.98
N SER A 108 7.02 -5.10 -14.11
CA SER A 108 5.73 -5.71 -14.45
C SER A 108 5.82 -7.22 -14.56
N HIS A 109 6.86 -7.74 -15.24
CA HIS A 109 7.09 -9.19 -15.34
C HIS A 109 7.33 -9.80 -13.96
N THR A 110 8.28 -9.25 -13.19
CA THR A 110 8.64 -9.76 -11.86
C THR A 110 7.45 -9.74 -10.90
N PHE A 111 6.65 -8.68 -10.94
CA PHE A 111 5.47 -8.55 -10.11
C PHE A 111 4.38 -9.56 -10.51
N SER A 112 4.09 -9.67 -11.80
CA SER A 112 3.04 -10.56 -12.31
C SER A 112 3.38 -12.04 -12.07
N GLU A 113 4.65 -12.42 -12.27
CA GLU A 113 5.17 -13.76 -11.95
C GLU A 113 4.92 -14.12 -10.48
N ALA A 114 5.10 -13.16 -9.56
CA ALA A 114 4.98 -13.40 -8.14
C ALA A 114 3.55 -13.25 -7.58
N LYS A 115 2.74 -12.34 -8.13
CA LYS A 115 1.41 -11.98 -7.60
C LYS A 115 0.25 -12.58 -8.38
N GLY A 116 0.49 -13.11 -9.57
CA GLY A 116 -0.56 -13.63 -10.46
C GLY A 116 -1.45 -12.53 -11.05
N MET A 117 -1.05 -11.26 -10.94
CA MET A 117 -1.78 -10.10 -11.48
C MET A 117 -0.79 -8.99 -11.85
N THR A 118 -1.18 -8.13 -12.78
CA THR A 118 -0.31 -7.02 -13.22
C THR A 118 -0.24 -5.90 -12.19
N ILE A 119 0.81 -5.08 -12.28
CA ILE A 119 0.94 -3.86 -11.49
C ILE A 119 -0.28 -2.95 -11.68
N GLN A 120 -0.75 -2.80 -12.93
CA GLN A 120 -1.92 -1.99 -13.23
C GLN A 120 -3.19 -2.48 -12.52
N GLN A 121 -3.43 -3.80 -12.53
CA GLN A 121 -4.56 -4.38 -11.81
C GLN A 121 -4.45 -4.12 -10.31
N TYR A 122 -3.25 -4.25 -9.74
CA TYR A 122 -2.99 -3.99 -8.33
C TYR A 122 -3.22 -2.52 -7.96
N ILE A 123 -2.79 -1.58 -8.79
CA ILE A 123 -3.06 -0.14 -8.64
C ILE A 123 -4.57 0.12 -8.64
N ILE A 124 -5.31 -0.46 -9.59
CA ILE A 124 -6.76 -0.28 -9.69
C ILE A 124 -7.44 -0.75 -8.40
N LEU A 125 -7.08 -1.92 -7.87
CA LEU A 125 -7.62 -2.42 -6.61
C LEU A 125 -7.38 -1.45 -5.45
N HIS A 126 -6.16 -0.94 -5.31
CA HIS A 126 -5.84 0.04 -4.25
C HIS A 126 -6.55 1.38 -4.44
N ARG A 127 -6.71 1.86 -5.68
CA ARG A 127 -7.49 3.07 -5.97
C ARG A 127 -8.95 2.88 -5.59
N ILE A 128 -9.57 1.75 -5.93
CA ILE A 128 -10.97 1.48 -5.58
C ILE A 128 -11.17 1.40 -4.06
N GLU A 129 -10.27 0.76 -3.32
CA GLU A 129 -10.32 0.79 -1.85
C GLU A 129 -10.22 2.23 -1.31
N LYS A 130 -9.37 3.08 -1.92
CA LYS A 130 -9.28 4.48 -1.54
C LYS A 130 -10.53 5.29 -1.92
N VAL A 131 -11.17 5.00 -3.06
CA VAL A 131 -12.46 5.60 -3.44
C VAL A 131 -13.52 5.24 -2.42
N LYS A 132 -13.62 3.97 -2.01
CA LYS A 132 -14.57 3.54 -0.97
C LYS A 132 -14.36 4.34 0.31
N GLU A 133 -13.11 4.42 0.78
CA GLU A 133 -12.75 5.21 1.96
C GLU A 133 -13.20 6.68 1.83
N MET A 134 -12.88 7.35 0.72
CA MET A 134 -13.24 8.75 0.49
C MET A 134 -14.76 8.97 0.39
N LEU A 135 -15.49 8.05 -0.25
CA LEU A 135 -16.95 8.09 -0.30
C LEU A 135 -17.58 7.91 1.09
N MET A 136 -16.95 7.11 1.96
CA MET A 136 -17.43 6.94 3.33
C MET A 136 -17.25 8.21 4.18
N TYR A 137 -16.15 8.96 4.01
CA TYR A 137 -15.98 10.21 4.74
C TYR A 137 -16.90 11.34 4.25
N ASN A 138 -17.44 11.24 3.03
CA ASN A 138 -18.40 12.19 2.44
C ASN A 138 -17.90 13.65 2.37
N GLU A 139 -16.59 13.86 2.36
CA GLU A 139 -15.98 15.21 2.30
C GLU A 139 -15.69 15.66 0.86
N LEU A 140 -15.67 14.74 -0.10
CA LEU A 140 -15.28 14.99 -1.49
C LEU A 140 -16.36 14.55 -2.47
N THR A 141 -16.55 15.35 -3.52
CA THR A 141 -17.36 15.00 -4.68
C THR A 141 -16.67 13.93 -5.54
N LEU A 142 -17.45 13.21 -6.35
CA LEU A 142 -16.90 12.19 -7.25
C LEU A 142 -15.89 12.77 -8.26
N THR A 143 -16.07 14.04 -8.65
CA THR A 143 -15.16 14.79 -9.51
C THR A 143 -13.81 15.03 -8.82
N GLU A 144 -13.82 15.46 -7.55
CA GLU A 144 -12.60 15.68 -6.77
C GLU A 144 -11.86 14.36 -6.49
N ILE A 145 -12.60 13.29 -6.19
CA ILE A 145 -12.03 11.96 -6.00
C ILE A 145 -11.38 11.48 -7.31
N ALA A 146 -12.06 11.64 -8.45
CA ALA A 146 -11.51 11.25 -9.76
C ALA A 146 -10.20 12.01 -10.05
N TYR A 147 -10.19 13.32 -9.82
CA TYR A 147 -8.99 14.15 -9.99
C TYR A 147 -7.84 13.71 -9.06
N LYS A 148 -8.13 13.56 -7.75
CA LYS A 148 -7.13 13.20 -6.74
C LYS A 148 -6.50 11.82 -6.96
N LEU A 149 -7.25 10.88 -7.54
CA LEU A 149 -6.79 9.52 -7.81
C LEU A 149 -6.35 9.29 -9.27
N HIS A 150 -6.17 10.35 -10.07
CA HIS A 150 -5.68 10.28 -11.45
C HIS A 150 -6.57 9.55 -12.44
N TYR A 151 -7.88 9.64 -12.24
CA TYR A 151 -8.83 9.22 -13.26
C TYR A 151 -8.99 10.30 -14.31
N SER A 152 -8.93 9.91 -15.59
CA SER A 152 -9.15 10.81 -16.73
C SER A 152 -10.54 11.43 -16.77
N SER A 153 -11.52 10.83 -16.10
CA SER A 153 -12.86 11.38 -15.93
C SER A 153 -13.61 10.68 -14.79
N VAL A 154 -14.69 11.32 -14.33
CA VAL A 154 -15.67 10.70 -13.43
C VAL A 154 -16.26 9.41 -14.04
N ALA A 155 -16.47 9.39 -15.35
CA ALA A 155 -16.96 8.20 -16.06
C ALA A 155 -15.96 7.04 -15.99
N HIS A 156 -14.66 7.32 -16.16
CA HIS A 156 -13.62 6.31 -16.01
C HIS A 156 -13.55 5.75 -14.60
N LEU A 157 -13.60 6.62 -13.57
CA LEU A 157 -13.69 6.18 -12.18
C LEU A 157 -14.92 5.29 -11.95
N SER A 158 -16.09 5.73 -12.41
CA SER A 158 -17.37 5.04 -12.20
C SER A 158 -17.38 3.67 -12.86
N TYR A 159 -16.85 3.58 -14.08
CA TYR A 159 -16.69 2.32 -14.80
C TYR A 159 -15.79 1.34 -14.04
N GLN A 160 -14.61 1.80 -13.59
CA GLN A 160 -13.70 0.92 -12.84
C GLN A 160 -14.27 0.52 -11.48
N PHE A 161 -14.90 1.45 -10.76
CA PHE A 161 -15.52 1.17 -9.47
C PHE A 161 -16.60 0.10 -9.59
N LYS A 162 -17.49 0.24 -10.59
CA LYS A 162 -18.50 -0.79 -10.88
C LYS A 162 -17.88 -2.12 -11.28
N LYS A 163 -16.84 -2.11 -12.11
CA LYS A 163 -16.16 -3.34 -12.54
C LYS A 163 -15.52 -4.12 -11.38
N VAL A 164 -15.05 -3.42 -10.35
CA VAL A 164 -14.36 -4.04 -9.20
C VAL A 164 -15.32 -4.39 -8.06
N THR A 165 -16.38 -3.61 -7.87
CA THR A 165 -17.29 -3.73 -6.71
C THR A 165 -18.68 -4.24 -7.05
N ASP A 166 -19.02 -4.34 -8.33
CA ASP A 166 -20.38 -4.57 -8.86
C ASP A 166 -21.41 -3.48 -8.50
N LEU A 167 -20.99 -2.38 -7.88
CA LEU A 167 -21.84 -1.27 -7.44
C LEU A 167 -21.42 0.04 -8.12
N THR A 168 -22.36 0.98 -8.27
CA THR A 168 -21.98 2.35 -8.69
C THR A 168 -21.45 3.14 -7.50
N PRO A 169 -20.57 4.15 -7.71
CA PRO A 169 -20.12 5.02 -6.62
C PRO A 169 -21.28 5.68 -5.86
N THR A 170 -22.31 6.15 -6.58
CA THR A 170 -23.51 6.77 -5.99
C THR A 170 -24.28 5.79 -5.12
N TYR A 171 -24.54 4.59 -5.62
CA TYR A 171 -25.25 3.58 -4.84
C TYR A 171 -24.46 3.17 -3.59
N TYR A 172 -23.14 3.00 -3.72
CA TYR A 172 -22.28 2.71 -2.58
C TYR A 172 -22.32 3.80 -1.51
N LYS A 173 -22.41 5.08 -1.91
CA LYS A 173 -22.57 6.22 -1.03
C LYS A 173 -23.92 6.21 -0.30
N GLU A 174 -25.01 5.98 -1.03
CA GLU A 174 -26.38 5.92 -0.47
C GLU A 174 -26.52 4.81 0.58
N MET A 175 -25.89 3.65 0.37
CA MET A 175 -25.91 2.54 1.34
C MET A 175 -25.35 2.94 2.72
N LYS A 176 -24.42 3.91 2.77
CA LYS A 176 -23.92 4.45 4.04
C LYS A 176 -24.93 5.37 4.70
N GLU A 177 -25.48 6.31 3.96
CA GLU A 177 -26.44 7.29 4.49
C GLU A 177 -27.65 6.58 5.12
N VAL A 178 -28.16 5.52 4.48
CA VAL A 178 -29.21 4.66 5.04
C VAL A 178 -28.77 4.00 6.34
N ARG A 179 -27.52 3.53 6.44
CA ARG A 179 -27.00 2.88 7.64
C ARG A 179 -26.80 3.86 8.80
N GLU A 180 -26.37 5.09 8.53
CA GLU A 180 -26.18 6.12 9.56
C GLU A 180 -27.51 6.64 10.10
N ASN A 181 -28.49 6.89 9.22
CA ASN A 181 -29.84 7.32 9.63
C ASN A 181 -30.53 6.29 10.54
N ASN A 182 -30.37 4.98 10.25
CA ASN A 182 -30.93 3.91 11.08
C ASN A 182 -30.30 3.79 12.48
N ILE A 183 -29.11 4.39 12.71
CA ILE A 183 -28.44 4.41 14.03
C ILE A 183 -28.87 5.63 14.83
N GLU A 184 -29.12 6.78 14.17
CA GLU A 184 -29.60 7.99 14.84
C GLU A 184 -31.08 7.92 15.26
N GLU A 185 -31.86 7.03 14.64
CA GLU A 185 -33.26 6.75 15.01
C GLU A 185 -33.43 5.72 16.15
N LEU A 186 -32.33 5.26 16.78
CA LEU A 186 -32.32 4.35 17.94
C LEU A 186 -31.90 5.08 19.23
#